data_AF-A0A497E8B7-F1
#
_entry.id   AF-A0A497E8B7-F1
#
_cell.length_a   1.000
_cell.length_b   1.000
_cell.length_c   1.000
_cell.angle_alpha   90.00
_cell.angle_beta   90.00
_cell.angle_gamma   90.00
#
_symmetry.space_group_name_H-M   'P 1'
#
loop_
_entity.id
_entity.type
_entity.pdbx_description
1 polymer ?
#
loop_
_entity_poly.entity_id
_entity_poly.type
_entity_poly.pdbx_seq_one_letter_code
_entity_poly.pdbx_strand_id
1 'polypeptide(L)'
;MAEQHRPVKGALKRLQLGAWTVDAESGVLTQGETSVRVRPKVMDLLVALAERPGELWSKAPLIARLWPDVVVSDVSLSVLVVELRKILGDDPKSPRFIETIPRRGYRLIAPVSGIEAVRTTQFALASAENRVLLHEGENLIGRDPEAGFRINSNLVSRRHSLIVVTGESVTIEDLGSKNGTYLNGKKLEEAELLSHGDRITLGRLAMRYRFVIIDDEATLTEASKVVPSEG
;
A
#
# COMPACT_ATOMS: atom_id res chain seq x y z
N MET A 1 2.25 -14.12 27.90
CA MET A 1 3.33 -13.79 26.96
C MET A 1 2.71 -12.92 25.87
N ALA A 2 3.19 -11.69 25.73
CA ALA A 2 2.60 -10.72 24.79
C ALA A 2 3.09 -11.03 23.37
N GLU A 3 2.20 -11.60 22.54
CA GLU A 3 2.45 -11.75 21.11
C GLU A 3 2.67 -10.38 20.49
N GLN A 4 3.86 -10.18 19.91
CA GLN A 4 4.19 -9.00 19.13
C GLN A 4 3.37 -9.06 17.83
N HIS A 5 2.17 -8.49 17.87
CA HIS A 5 1.28 -8.34 16.71
C HIS A 5 1.95 -7.37 15.72
N ARG A 6 2.60 -7.91 14.69
CA ARG A 6 2.96 -7.12 13.50
C ARG A 6 1.63 -6.78 12.79
N PRO A 7 1.26 -5.49 12.66
CA PRO A 7 0.01 -5.12 12.01
C PRO A 7 0.04 -5.63 10.58
N VAL A 8 -1.07 -6.25 10.15
CA VAL A 8 -1.18 -6.58 8.74
C VAL A 8 -1.46 -5.28 8.02
N LYS A 9 -0.47 -4.75 7.28
CA LYS A 9 -0.58 -3.52 6.49
C LYS A 9 -1.82 -3.61 5.58
N GLY A 10 -2.91 -2.97 5.99
CA GLY A 10 -4.05 -2.71 5.12
C GLY A 10 -3.78 -1.43 4.34
N ALA A 11 -4.27 -1.37 3.11
CA ALA A 11 -4.08 -0.20 2.25
C ALA A 11 -4.99 0.98 2.64
N LEU A 12 -5.82 0.86 3.69
CA LEU A 12 -6.80 1.87 4.07
C LEU A 12 -6.35 2.59 5.35
N LYS A 13 -6.24 3.91 5.30
CA LYS A 13 -5.94 4.78 6.44
C LYS A 13 -7.22 5.27 7.12
N ARG A 14 -8.18 5.75 6.34
CA ARG A 14 -9.49 6.20 6.81
C ARG A 14 -10.59 5.75 5.87
N LEU A 15 -11.77 5.47 6.38
CA LEU A 15 -12.97 5.22 5.59
C LEU A 15 -14.25 5.55 6.37
N GLN A 16 -15.35 5.71 5.66
CA GLN A 16 -16.70 5.71 6.21
C GLN A 16 -17.31 4.32 6.05
N LEU A 17 -17.86 3.78 7.14
CA LEU A 17 -18.62 2.54 7.18
C LEU A 17 -20.01 2.82 7.76
N GLY A 18 -21.00 3.02 6.88
CA GLY A 18 -22.29 3.55 7.30
C GLY A 18 -22.12 4.89 8.03
N ALA A 19 -22.52 4.95 9.30
CA ALA A 19 -22.39 6.15 10.14
C ALA A 19 -21.05 6.23 10.93
N TRP A 20 -20.19 5.23 10.81
CA TRP A 20 -18.90 5.19 11.50
C TRP A 20 -17.80 5.75 10.61
N THR A 21 -17.04 6.70 11.14
CA THR A 21 -15.72 7.04 10.62
C THR A 21 -14.68 6.13 11.24
N VAL A 22 -13.97 5.38 10.40
CA VAL A 22 -12.91 4.45 10.79
C VAL A 22 -11.58 5.10 10.50
N ASP A 23 -10.74 5.23 11.52
CA ASP A 23 -9.34 5.65 11.40
C ASP A 23 -8.47 4.44 11.75
N ALA A 24 -7.96 3.76 10.72
CA ALA A 24 -7.24 2.50 10.85
C ALA A 24 -5.82 2.69 11.43
N GLU A 25 -5.23 3.87 11.23
CA GLU A 25 -3.90 4.23 11.72
C GLU A 25 -3.93 4.44 13.24
N SER A 26 -4.87 5.23 13.74
CA SER A 26 -5.08 5.41 15.18
C SER A 26 -5.83 4.24 15.82
N GLY A 27 -6.51 3.42 15.01
CA GLY A 27 -7.32 2.29 15.42
C GLY A 27 -8.58 2.71 16.19
N VAL A 28 -9.19 3.84 15.79
CA VAL A 28 -10.34 4.46 16.45
C VAL A 28 -11.54 4.49 15.49
N LEU A 29 -12.72 4.18 16.04
CA LEU A 29 -14.01 4.34 15.37
C LEU A 29 -14.77 5.50 16.02
N THR A 30 -15.34 6.38 15.20
CA THR A 30 -16.14 7.53 15.67
C THR A 30 -17.51 7.56 15.00
N GLN A 31 -18.56 7.83 15.78
CA GLN A 31 -19.93 8.02 15.30
C GLN A 31 -20.59 9.10 16.17
N GLY A 32 -20.83 10.28 15.57
CA GLY A 32 -21.29 11.45 16.33
C GLY A 32 -20.32 11.79 17.46
N GLU A 33 -20.81 11.80 18.69
CA GLU A 33 -20.01 12.05 19.90
C GLU A 33 -19.34 10.78 20.46
N THR A 34 -19.69 9.60 19.94
CA THR A 34 -19.13 8.32 20.40
C THR A 34 -17.79 8.06 19.73
N SER A 35 -16.75 7.78 20.53
CA SER A 35 -15.42 7.37 20.06
C SER A 35 -14.98 6.11 20.79
N VAL A 36 -14.60 5.08 20.02
CA VAL A 36 -14.23 3.76 20.55
C VAL A 36 -12.86 3.36 20.00
N ARG A 37 -11.92 3.06 20.90
CA ARG A 37 -10.63 2.46 20.53
C ARG A 37 -10.81 0.97 20.26
N VAL A 38 -10.42 0.54 19.06
CA VAL A 38 -10.57 -0.84 18.60
C VAL A 38 -9.24 -1.59 18.71
N ARG A 39 -9.28 -2.85 19.17
CA ARG A 39 -8.06 -3.67 19.27
C ARG A 39 -7.44 -3.92 17.88
N PRO A 40 -6.11 -3.97 17.76
CA PRO A 40 -5.43 -4.06 16.45
C PRO A 40 -5.98 -5.18 15.55
N LYS A 41 -6.13 -6.41 16.06
CA LYS A 41 -6.61 -7.54 15.24
C LYS A 41 -8.08 -7.39 14.80
N VAL A 42 -8.90 -6.69 15.58
CA VAL A 42 -10.29 -6.38 15.21
C VAL A 42 -10.33 -5.30 14.13
N MET A 43 -9.44 -4.31 14.22
CA MET A 43 -9.23 -3.32 13.17
C MET A 43 -8.74 -3.98 11.87
N ASP A 44 -7.77 -4.91 11.95
CA ASP A 44 -7.30 -5.67 10.79
C ASP A 44 -8.46 -6.41 10.09
N LEU A 45 -9.37 -7.03 10.87
CA LEU A 45 -10.57 -7.67 10.34
C LEU A 45 -11.50 -6.67 9.65
N LEU A 46 -11.77 -5.53 10.28
CA LEU A 46 -12.60 -4.48 9.71
C LEU A 46 -12.05 -3.98 8.37
N VAL A 47 -10.74 -3.68 8.32
CA VAL A 47 -10.06 -3.22 7.11
C VAL A 47 -10.09 -4.30 6.03
N ALA A 48 -9.77 -5.56 6.35
CA ALA A 48 -9.80 -6.64 5.37
C ALA A 48 -11.20 -6.84 4.75
N LEU A 49 -12.25 -6.73 5.56
CA LEU A 49 -13.63 -6.77 5.09
C LEU A 49 -13.97 -5.55 4.21
N ALA A 50 -13.51 -4.35 4.59
CA ALA A 50 -13.77 -3.10 3.88
C ALA A 50 -12.97 -2.93 2.58
N GLU A 51 -11.88 -3.67 2.40
CA GLU A 51 -11.14 -3.75 1.12
C GLU A 51 -11.98 -4.38 0.00
N ARG A 52 -13.02 -5.18 0.33
CA ARG A 52 -13.90 -5.85 -0.64
C ARG A 52 -15.37 -5.81 -0.16
N PRO A 53 -16.00 -4.63 -0.12
CA PRO A 53 -17.36 -4.49 0.39
C PRO A 53 -18.35 -5.25 -0.54
N GLY A 54 -19.32 -5.92 0.05
CA GLY A 54 -20.30 -6.74 -0.67
C GLY A 54 -19.78 -8.11 -1.13
N GLU A 55 -18.48 -8.39 -1.03
CA GLU A 55 -17.91 -9.69 -1.39
C GLU A 55 -17.89 -10.67 -0.20
N LEU A 56 -18.00 -11.96 -0.52
CA LEU A 56 -17.87 -13.03 0.47
C LEU A 56 -16.39 -13.34 0.72
N TRP A 57 -15.93 -13.04 1.93
CA TRP A 57 -14.69 -13.59 2.45
C TRP A 57 -14.90 -15.01 2.99
N SER A 58 -14.25 -15.98 2.34
CA SER A 58 -14.17 -17.34 2.88
C SER A 58 -13.26 -17.37 4.10
N LYS A 59 -13.57 -18.22 5.10
CA LYS A 59 -12.86 -18.21 6.40
C LYS A 59 -11.36 -18.45 6.31
N ALA A 60 -10.92 -19.48 5.57
CA ALA A 60 -9.50 -19.83 5.49
C ALA A 60 -8.64 -18.71 4.86
N PRO A 61 -9.01 -18.12 3.70
CA PRO A 61 -8.31 -16.94 3.18
C PRO A 61 -8.33 -15.74 4.13
N LEU A 62 -9.45 -15.48 4.81
CA LEU A 62 -9.56 -14.38 5.77
C LEU A 62 -8.66 -14.63 7.00
N ILE A 63 -8.59 -15.86 7.49
CA ILE A 63 -7.66 -16.25 8.56
C ILE A 63 -6.21 -16.06 8.10
N ALA A 64 -5.83 -16.56 6.93
CA ALA A 64 -4.47 -16.39 6.40
C ALA A 64 -4.09 -14.91 6.23
N ARG A 65 -5.05 -14.06 5.83
CA ARG A 65 -4.85 -12.61 5.73
C ARG A 65 -4.67 -11.94 7.09
N LEU A 66 -5.35 -12.41 8.14
CA LEU A 66 -5.27 -11.82 9.48
C LEU A 66 -4.11 -12.37 10.30
N TRP A 67 -3.67 -13.60 10.03
CA TRP A 67 -2.58 -14.28 10.72
C TRP A 67 -1.68 -14.98 9.68
N PRO A 68 -0.83 -14.23 8.96
CA PRO A 68 0.01 -14.81 7.91
C PRO A 68 1.02 -15.83 8.44
N ASP A 69 1.48 -15.64 9.67
CA ASP A 69 2.56 -16.43 10.27
C ASP A 69 2.08 -17.35 11.40
N VAL A 70 0.76 -17.46 11.63
CA VAL A 70 0.19 -18.23 12.75
C VAL A 70 -1.02 -19.04 12.30
N VAL A 71 -1.02 -20.33 12.61
CA VAL A 71 -2.18 -21.20 12.38
C VAL A 71 -3.19 -20.99 13.50
N VAL A 72 -4.37 -20.46 13.16
CA VAL A 72 -5.49 -20.30 14.10
C VAL A 72 -6.74 -20.99 13.56
N SER A 73 -7.69 -21.30 14.45
CA SER A 73 -8.96 -21.94 14.09
C SER A 73 -10.05 -20.92 13.70
N ASP A 74 -11.11 -21.41 13.07
CA ASP A 74 -12.36 -20.67 12.81
C ASP A 74 -12.96 -19.99 14.05
N VAL A 75 -12.70 -20.53 15.24
CA VAL A 75 -13.19 -19.96 16.51
C VAL A 75 -12.54 -18.60 16.76
N SER A 76 -11.25 -18.46 16.47
CA SER A 76 -10.52 -17.19 16.63
C SER A 76 -11.10 -16.09 15.74
N LEU A 77 -11.38 -16.42 14.47
CA LEU A 77 -12.07 -15.49 13.56
C LEU A 77 -13.48 -15.14 14.06
N SER A 78 -14.23 -16.12 14.56
CA SER A 78 -15.58 -15.91 15.08
C SER A 78 -15.60 -14.97 16.27
N VAL A 79 -14.62 -15.06 17.18
CA VAL A 79 -14.46 -14.16 18.33
C VAL A 79 -14.25 -12.71 17.87
N LEU A 80 -13.38 -12.49 16.88
CA LEU A 80 -13.16 -11.15 16.32
C LEU A 80 -14.43 -10.59 15.68
N VAL A 81 -15.18 -11.40 14.93
CA VAL A 81 -16.45 -10.96 14.32
C VAL A 81 -17.48 -10.59 15.39
N VAL A 82 -17.59 -11.38 16.47
CA VAL A 82 -18.50 -11.07 17.58
C VAL A 82 -18.12 -9.75 18.25
N GLU A 83 -16.84 -9.52 18.48
CA GLU A 83 -16.36 -8.27 19.06
C GLU A 83 -16.60 -7.08 18.12
N LEU A 84 -16.30 -7.22 16.83
CA LEU A 84 -16.54 -6.19 15.84
C LEU A 84 -18.02 -5.82 15.76
N ARG A 85 -18.92 -6.81 15.76
CA ARG A 85 -20.36 -6.57 15.81
C ARG A 85 -20.79 -5.79 17.05
N LYS A 86 -20.24 -6.11 18.22
CA LYS A 86 -20.53 -5.36 19.46
C LYS A 86 -20.12 -3.90 19.35
N ILE A 87 -18.94 -3.63 18.79
CA ILE A 87 -18.44 -2.26 18.59
C ILE A 87 -19.35 -1.49 17.62
N LEU A 88 -19.78 -2.13 16.53
CA LEU A 88 -20.64 -1.51 15.51
C LEU A 88 -22.12 -1.44 15.90
N GLY A 89 -22.55 -2.06 17.00
CA GLY A 89 -23.97 -2.22 17.35
C GLY A 89 -24.74 -3.05 16.32
N ASP A 90 -24.10 -4.10 15.78
CA ASP A 90 -24.63 -5.00 14.75
C ASP A 90 -25.25 -6.26 15.38
N ASP A 91 -26.52 -6.53 15.06
CA ASP A 91 -27.20 -7.75 15.50
C ASP A 91 -27.02 -8.86 14.47
N PRO A 92 -26.41 -10.03 14.81
CA PRO A 92 -26.27 -11.13 13.87
C PRO A 92 -27.59 -11.69 13.32
N LYS A 93 -28.72 -11.48 14.00
CA LYS A 93 -30.05 -11.90 13.51
C LYS A 93 -30.63 -10.93 12.47
N SER A 94 -30.23 -9.66 12.53
CA SER A 94 -30.65 -8.60 11.62
C SER A 94 -29.43 -7.77 11.20
N PRO A 95 -28.49 -8.37 10.45
CA PRO A 95 -27.19 -7.76 10.20
C PRO A 95 -27.35 -6.51 9.34
N ARG A 96 -26.70 -5.42 9.75
CA ARG A 96 -26.58 -4.17 8.99
C ARG A 96 -25.14 -3.94 8.51
N PHE A 97 -24.16 -4.51 9.21
CA PHE A 97 -22.75 -4.36 8.88
C PHE A 97 -22.15 -5.65 8.35
N ILE A 98 -22.24 -6.74 9.12
CA ILE A 98 -21.56 -7.99 8.76
C ILE A 98 -22.59 -9.09 8.64
N GLU A 99 -22.72 -9.66 7.45
CA GLU A 99 -23.52 -10.84 7.20
C GLU A 99 -22.69 -12.11 7.40
N THR A 100 -23.23 -13.09 8.12
CA THR A 100 -22.64 -14.43 8.20
C THR A 100 -23.23 -15.31 7.11
N ILE A 101 -22.39 -15.87 6.24
CA ILE A 101 -22.82 -16.90 5.29
C ILE A 101 -22.46 -18.27 5.89
N PRO A 102 -23.46 -19.06 6.34
CA PRO A 102 -23.22 -20.30 7.07
C PRO A 102 -22.23 -21.22 6.36
N ARG A 103 -21.25 -21.73 7.12
CA ARG A 103 -20.17 -22.63 6.66
C ARG A 103 -19.23 -22.06 5.58
N ARG A 104 -19.43 -20.82 5.13
CA ARG A 104 -18.60 -20.20 4.08
C ARG A 104 -17.72 -19.09 4.65
N GLY A 105 -18.31 -18.12 5.35
CA GLY A 105 -17.56 -17.01 5.93
C GLY A 105 -18.41 -15.76 6.16
N TYR A 106 -17.84 -14.60 5.87
CA TYR A 106 -18.40 -13.30 6.23
C TYR A 106 -18.40 -12.34 5.05
N ARG A 107 -19.38 -11.45 5.03
CA ARG A 107 -19.50 -10.39 4.03
C ARG A 107 -19.81 -9.07 4.72
N LEU A 108 -19.11 -8.01 4.32
CA LEU A 108 -19.44 -6.67 4.74
C LEU A 108 -20.57 -6.13 3.85
N ILE A 109 -21.72 -5.84 4.44
CA ILE A 109 -22.93 -5.38 3.73
C ILE A 109 -23.21 -3.89 3.98
N ALA A 110 -22.56 -3.27 4.97
CA ALA A 110 -22.63 -1.83 5.16
C ALA A 110 -21.90 -1.09 4.02
N PRO A 111 -22.44 0.06 3.56
CA PRO A 111 -21.79 0.87 2.53
C PRO A 111 -20.45 1.39 3.04
N VAL A 112 -19.43 1.27 2.19
CA VAL A 112 -18.09 1.82 2.42
C VAL A 112 -17.88 3.00 1.47
N SER A 113 -17.44 4.14 2.00
CA SER A 113 -17.16 5.34 1.21
C SER A 113 -16.02 6.16 1.82
N GLY A 114 -15.61 7.25 1.16
CA GLY A 114 -14.58 8.16 1.70
C GLY A 114 -13.26 7.45 2.04
N ILE A 115 -12.90 6.45 1.23
CA ILE A 115 -11.70 5.65 1.44
C ILE A 115 -10.47 6.53 1.18
N GLU A 116 -9.74 6.86 2.23
CA GLU A 116 -8.39 7.41 2.20
C GLU A 116 -7.43 6.22 2.30
N ALA A 117 -6.82 5.85 1.17
CA ALA A 117 -5.81 4.81 1.17
C ALA A 117 -4.52 5.30 1.84
N VAL A 118 -3.76 4.38 2.44
CA VAL A 118 -2.34 4.58 2.76
C VAL A 118 -1.63 4.81 1.44
N ARG A 119 -1.41 6.09 1.11
CA ARG A 119 -0.62 6.48 -0.04
C ARG A 119 0.81 6.05 0.25
N THR A 120 1.25 5.01 -0.42
CA THR A 120 2.69 4.74 -0.48
C THR A 120 3.14 5.41 -1.76
N THR A 121 3.71 6.61 -1.64
CA THR A 121 4.37 7.25 -2.78
C THR A 121 5.47 6.31 -3.23
N GLN A 122 5.25 5.59 -4.33
CA GLN A 122 6.27 4.72 -4.90
C GLN A 122 7.07 5.54 -5.90
N PHE A 123 8.36 5.25 -5.98
CA PHE A 123 9.26 5.91 -6.91
C PHE A 123 9.80 4.90 -7.89
N ALA A 124 10.00 5.30 -9.14
CA ALA A 124 10.59 4.44 -10.13
C ALA A 124 11.45 5.20 -11.14
N LEU A 125 12.37 4.46 -11.75
CA LEU A 125 13.03 4.86 -12.98
C LEU A 125 12.38 4.15 -14.15
N ALA A 126 11.86 4.91 -15.11
CA ALA A 126 11.17 4.39 -16.29
C ALA A 126 11.95 4.71 -17.57
N SER A 127 12.12 3.71 -18.43
CA SER A 127 12.51 3.87 -19.83
C SER A 127 11.36 3.37 -20.72
N ALA A 128 11.57 3.37 -22.05
CA ALA A 128 10.57 2.83 -22.98
C ALA A 128 10.34 1.32 -22.80
N GLU A 129 11.33 0.58 -22.31
CA GLU A 129 11.34 -0.89 -22.29
C GLU A 129 11.28 -1.47 -20.87
N ASN A 130 11.53 -0.66 -19.83
CA ASN A 130 11.62 -1.15 -18.47
C ASN A 130 11.20 -0.10 -17.43
N ARG A 131 10.72 -0.57 -16.29
CA ARG A 131 10.43 0.23 -15.10
C ARG A 131 11.02 -0.47 -13.89
N VAL A 132 11.83 0.25 -13.12
CA VAL A 132 12.47 -0.27 -11.91
C VAL A 132 11.94 0.51 -10.72
N LEU A 133 11.31 -0.19 -9.77
CA LEU A 133 10.83 0.39 -8.52
C LEU A 133 12.02 0.66 -7.59
N LEU A 134 11.98 1.80 -6.92
CA LEU A 134 12.92 2.19 -5.89
C LEU A 134 12.33 1.81 -4.52
N HIS A 135 13.20 1.36 -3.62
CA HIS A 135 12.83 1.04 -2.24
C HIS A 135 13.35 2.12 -1.27
N GLU A 136 12.80 2.17 -0.06
CA GLU A 136 13.29 3.03 1.01
C GLU A 136 14.79 2.78 1.27
N GLY A 137 15.60 3.84 1.37
CA GLY A 137 17.05 3.75 1.52
C GLY A 137 17.82 3.76 0.20
N GLU A 138 18.94 3.02 0.16
CA GLU A 138 19.93 3.07 -0.91
C GLU A 138 19.59 2.19 -2.12
N ASN A 139 19.41 2.83 -3.27
CA ASN A 139 19.17 2.20 -4.56
C ASN A 139 20.40 2.39 -5.46
N LEU A 140 21.35 1.46 -5.35
CA LEU A 140 22.56 1.51 -6.17
C LEU A 140 22.24 1.23 -7.64
N ILE A 141 22.71 2.12 -8.52
CA ILE A 141 22.62 1.94 -9.97
C ILE A 141 24.01 1.66 -10.53
N GLY A 142 24.13 0.62 -11.34
CA GLY A 142 25.36 0.34 -12.06
C GLY A 142 25.44 -1.06 -12.62
N ARG A 143 26.63 -1.44 -13.09
CA ARG A 143 26.88 -2.76 -13.69
C ARG A 143 27.11 -3.88 -12.65
N ASP A 144 27.28 -3.53 -11.38
CA ASP A 144 27.47 -4.53 -10.33
C ASP A 144 26.30 -5.52 -10.29
N PRO A 145 26.56 -6.85 -10.24
CA PRO A 145 25.51 -7.85 -10.03
C PRO A 145 24.64 -7.61 -8.79
N GLU A 146 25.18 -6.96 -7.76
CA GLU A 146 24.48 -6.64 -6.51
C GLU A 146 23.77 -5.28 -6.53
N ALA A 147 23.86 -4.53 -7.64
CA ALA A 147 23.18 -3.25 -7.76
C ALA A 147 21.65 -3.44 -7.79
N GLY A 148 20.94 -2.69 -6.94
CA GLY A 148 19.48 -2.66 -6.92
C GLY A 148 18.88 -2.31 -8.29
N PHE A 149 19.59 -1.49 -9.08
CA PHE A 149 19.34 -1.33 -10.50
C PHE A 149 20.58 -1.69 -11.32
N ARG A 150 20.59 -2.96 -11.76
CA ARG A 150 21.65 -3.48 -12.62
C ARG A 150 21.49 -3.07 -14.08
N ILE A 151 22.57 -2.54 -14.65
CA ILE A 151 22.69 -2.18 -16.07
C ILE A 151 23.87 -2.93 -16.69
N ASN A 152 23.58 -3.84 -17.61
CA ASN A 152 24.59 -4.68 -18.27
C ASN A 152 25.27 -3.95 -19.45
N SER A 153 26.04 -2.90 -19.17
CA SER A 153 26.79 -2.15 -20.18
C SER A 153 28.14 -1.67 -19.68
N ASN A 154 29.19 -1.83 -20.49
CA ASN A 154 30.54 -1.35 -20.16
C ASN A 154 30.64 0.19 -20.13
N LEU A 155 29.61 0.90 -20.59
CA LEU A 155 29.53 2.36 -20.47
C LEU A 155 29.11 2.81 -19.07
N VAL A 156 28.71 1.87 -18.20
CA VAL A 156 28.26 2.11 -16.83
C VAL A 156 29.26 1.47 -15.86
N SER A 157 29.80 2.27 -14.93
CA SER A 157 30.58 1.79 -13.80
C SER A 157 29.83 0.73 -12.96
N ARG A 158 30.55 -0.12 -12.23
CA ARG A 158 29.94 -1.12 -11.34
C ARG A 158 29.01 -0.47 -10.32
N ARG A 159 29.54 0.53 -9.61
CA ARG A 159 28.80 1.48 -8.79
C ARG A 159 28.83 2.81 -9.54
N HIS A 160 27.72 3.22 -10.16
CA HIS A 160 27.69 4.36 -11.05
C HIS A 160 27.09 5.59 -10.37
N SER A 161 25.87 5.43 -9.87
CA SER A 161 25.14 6.46 -9.14
C SER A 161 24.35 5.80 -8.02
N LEU A 162 24.02 6.58 -7.02
CA LEU A 162 23.18 6.15 -5.91
C LEU A 162 21.92 7.01 -5.89
N ILE A 163 20.77 6.36 -5.79
CA ILE A 163 19.52 7.04 -5.44
C ILE A 163 19.19 6.73 -3.99
N VAL A 164 18.89 7.74 -3.19
CA VAL A 164 18.47 7.55 -1.79
C VAL A 164 17.03 8.00 -1.65
N VAL A 165 16.17 7.11 -1.17
CA VAL A 165 14.78 7.41 -0.83
C VAL A 165 14.68 7.59 0.68
N THR A 166 14.11 8.70 1.13
CA THR A 166 13.84 8.98 2.55
C THR A 166 12.45 9.56 2.70
N GLY A 167 11.47 8.70 3.01
CA GLY A 167 10.06 9.08 3.01
C GLY A 167 9.62 9.56 1.62
N GLU A 168 9.27 10.85 1.50
CA GLU A 168 8.84 11.46 0.24
C GLU A 168 9.97 12.15 -0.54
N SER A 169 11.18 12.23 0.03
CA SER A 169 12.34 12.85 -0.61
C SER A 169 13.18 11.81 -1.34
N VAL A 170 13.59 12.11 -2.58
CA VAL A 170 14.47 11.25 -3.36
C VAL A 170 15.63 12.06 -3.91
N THR A 171 16.86 11.65 -3.61
CA THR A 171 18.08 12.27 -4.14
C THR A 171 18.84 11.33 -5.06
N ILE A 172 19.66 11.88 -5.94
CA ILE A 172 20.61 11.15 -6.78
C ILE A 172 22.00 11.76 -6.69
N GLU A 173 23.03 10.93 -6.61
CA GLU A 173 24.42 11.36 -6.71
C GLU A 173 25.23 10.45 -7.66
N ASP A 174 26.27 11.01 -8.28
CA ASP A 174 27.25 10.25 -9.04
C ASP A 174 28.36 9.73 -8.11
N LEU A 175 28.69 8.43 -8.18
CA LEU A 175 29.68 7.79 -7.31
C LEU A 175 31.11 7.84 -7.91
N GLY A 176 31.45 8.90 -8.63
CA GLY A 176 32.72 9.03 -9.35
C GLY A 176 32.77 8.13 -10.59
N SER A 177 31.67 8.06 -11.32
CA SER A 177 31.54 7.19 -12.49
C SER A 177 32.44 7.64 -13.64
N LYS A 178 32.89 6.69 -14.48
CA LYS A 178 33.82 6.99 -15.59
C LYS A 178 33.24 7.96 -16.62
N ASN A 179 31.92 7.88 -16.87
CA ASN A 179 31.25 8.62 -17.94
C ASN A 179 30.25 9.67 -17.41
N GLY A 180 30.12 9.78 -16.08
CA GLY A 180 29.22 10.72 -15.41
C GLY A 180 27.75 10.30 -15.43
N THR A 181 27.02 10.84 -14.45
CA THR A 181 25.57 10.87 -14.37
C THR A 181 25.07 12.27 -14.67
N TYR A 182 23.98 12.37 -15.42
CA TYR A 182 23.40 13.65 -15.83
C TYR A 182 21.93 13.71 -15.45
N LEU A 183 21.53 14.81 -14.81
CA LEU A 183 20.15 15.16 -14.49
C LEU A 183 19.69 16.29 -15.40
N ASN A 184 18.63 16.05 -16.18
CA ASN A 184 18.09 16.98 -17.16
C ASN A 184 19.14 17.55 -18.15
N GLY A 185 20.16 16.75 -18.46
CA GLY A 185 21.27 17.10 -19.35
C GLY A 185 22.45 17.81 -18.68
N LYS A 186 22.33 18.23 -17.41
CA LYS A 186 23.42 18.77 -16.61
C LYS A 186 24.14 17.63 -15.89
N LYS A 187 25.48 17.61 -15.93
CA LYS A 187 26.28 16.63 -15.19
C LYS A 187 26.12 16.87 -13.68
N LEU A 188 25.94 15.80 -12.92
CA LEU A 188 25.93 15.85 -11.46
C LEU A 188 27.36 16.09 -10.95
N GLU A 189 27.52 17.09 -10.11
CA GLU A 189 28.78 17.34 -9.36
C GLU A 189 28.59 17.05 -7.87
N GLU A 190 27.35 17.08 -7.39
CA GLU A 190 26.93 16.74 -6.02
C GLU A 190 25.56 16.04 -6.05
N ALA A 191 25.07 15.63 -4.89
CA ALA A 191 23.75 15.04 -4.75
C ALA A 191 22.65 16.06 -5.06
N GLU A 192 21.68 15.70 -5.89
CA GLU A 192 20.58 16.57 -6.33
C GLU A 192 19.22 15.91 -6.00
N LEU A 193 18.21 16.73 -5.68
CA LEU A 193 16.85 16.26 -5.42
C LEU A 193 16.13 15.94 -6.75
N LEU A 194 15.43 14.81 -6.80
CA LEU A 194 14.66 14.39 -7.95
C LEU A 194 13.20 14.86 -7.88
N SER A 195 12.72 15.40 -8.99
CA SER A 195 11.32 15.78 -9.21
C SER A 195 10.66 14.89 -10.26
N HIS A 196 9.34 14.65 -10.12
CA HIS A 196 8.59 13.86 -11.10
C HIS A 196 8.85 14.35 -12.53
N GLY A 197 9.22 13.43 -13.41
CA GLY A 197 9.50 13.73 -14.81
C GLY A 197 10.97 13.98 -15.14
N ASP A 198 11.84 14.11 -14.14
CA ASP A 198 13.27 14.34 -14.33
C ASP A 198 13.92 13.27 -15.19
N ARG A 199 14.84 13.70 -16.07
CA ARG A 199 15.55 12.83 -17.00
C ARG A 199 16.93 12.51 -16.46
N ILE A 200 17.16 11.26 -16.12
CA ILE A 200 18.46 10.75 -15.68
C ILE A 200 19.15 10.07 -16.86
N THR A 201 20.39 10.46 -17.13
CA THR A 201 21.24 9.83 -18.14
C THR A 201 22.48 9.25 -17.47
N LEU A 202 22.76 7.97 -17.71
CA LEU A 202 23.90 7.26 -17.14
C LEU A 202 24.94 7.01 -18.22
N GLY A 203 26.15 7.50 -18.00
CA GLY A 203 27.20 7.50 -19.00
C GLY A 203 26.86 8.32 -20.25
N ARG A 204 27.42 7.94 -21.41
CA ARG A 204 27.11 8.61 -22.69
C ARG A 204 25.64 8.43 -23.04
N LEU A 205 25.08 9.34 -23.84
CA LEU A 205 23.65 9.58 -24.23
C LEU A 205 22.71 8.38 -24.52
N ALA A 206 23.16 7.12 -24.45
CA ALA A 206 22.44 5.90 -24.77
C ALA A 206 21.50 5.39 -23.66
N MET A 207 21.73 5.72 -22.38
CA MET A 207 20.94 5.16 -21.27
C MET A 207 20.18 6.27 -20.56
N ARG A 208 18.88 6.40 -20.87
CA ARG A 208 18.02 7.47 -20.36
C ARG A 208 16.83 6.88 -19.62
N TYR A 209 16.61 7.40 -18.44
CA TYR A 209 15.48 7.08 -17.59
C TYR A 209 14.74 8.35 -17.22
N ARG A 210 13.47 8.20 -16.91
CA ARG A 210 12.65 9.23 -16.30
C ARG A 210 12.37 8.83 -14.87
N PHE A 211 12.63 9.72 -13.92
CA PHE A 211 12.15 9.55 -12.57
C PHE A 211 10.63 9.78 -12.56
N VAL A 212 9.89 8.82 -12.05
CA VAL A 212 8.44 8.89 -11.94
C VAL A 212 8.02 8.62 -10.51
N ILE A 213 7.21 9.51 -10.00
CA ILE A 213 6.38 9.28 -8.81
C ILE A 213 5.15 8.49 -9.26
N ILE A 214 4.86 7.40 -8.56
CA ILE A 214 3.70 6.55 -8.79
C ILE A 214 2.74 6.81 -7.63
N ASP A 215 1.68 7.53 -7.95
CA ASP A 215 0.55 7.66 -7.05
C ASP A 215 -0.42 6.53 -7.38
N ASP A 216 -0.71 5.66 -6.41
CA ASP A 216 -1.78 4.68 -6.48
C ASP A 216 -3.15 5.42 -6.44
N GLU A 217 -3.50 6.17 -7.48
CA GLU A 217 -4.88 6.66 -7.68
C GLU A 217 -5.76 5.61 -8.37
N ALA A 218 -5.17 4.57 -8.95
CA ALA A 218 -5.86 3.72 -9.92
C ALA A 218 -6.42 2.41 -9.32
N THR A 219 -7.31 2.44 -8.31
CA THR A 219 -8.25 1.30 -8.08
C THR A 219 -9.52 1.57 -7.25
N LEU A 220 -10.08 2.79 -7.15
CA LEU A 220 -11.32 2.95 -6.37
C LEU A 220 -12.35 4.00 -6.83
N THR A 221 -12.24 4.51 -8.07
CA THR A 221 -13.23 5.48 -8.60
C THR A 221 -14.28 4.85 -9.53
N GLU A 222 -14.15 3.59 -9.95
CA GLU A 222 -15.10 2.98 -10.92
C GLU A 222 -16.28 2.19 -10.31
N ALA A 223 -16.33 1.97 -8.99
CA ALA A 223 -17.44 1.21 -8.38
C ALA A 223 -18.73 2.01 -8.10
N SER A 224 -18.77 3.34 -8.34
CA SER A 224 -19.93 4.19 -8.04
C SER A 224 -20.89 4.46 -9.21
N LYS A 225 -20.79 3.71 -10.33
CA LYS A 225 -21.74 3.85 -11.44
C LYS A 225 -22.43 2.54 -11.83
N VAL A 226 -23.22 1.97 -10.92
CA VAL A 226 -24.45 1.25 -11.31
C VAL A 226 -25.50 1.45 -10.22
N VAL A 227 -26.28 2.52 -10.33
CA VAL A 227 -27.64 2.54 -9.78
C VAL A 227 -28.53 1.97 -10.88
N PRO A 228 -29.20 0.82 -10.71
CA PRO A 228 -30.26 0.46 -11.62
C PRO A 228 -31.45 1.37 -11.35
N SER A 229 -31.76 2.25 -12.30
CA SER A 229 -33.06 2.91 -12.37
C SER A 229 -34.11 1.85 -12.66
N GLU A 230 -35.04 1.68 -11.72
CA GLU A 230 -36.26 0.91 -11.93
C GLU A 230 -37.05 1.45 -13.13
N GLY A 231 -37.62 0.53 -13.90
CA GLY A 231 -38.58 0.76 -14.99
C GLY A 231 -39.27 -0.55 -15.32
#